data_AF-D7GPH1-F1
#
_entry.id   AF-D7GPH1-F1
#
_cell.length_a   1.000
_cell.length_b   1.000
_cell.length_c   1.000
_cell.angle_alpha   90.00
_cell.angle_beta   90.00
_cell.angle_gamma   90.00
#
_symmetry.space_group_name_H-M   'P 1'
#
loop_
_entity.id
_entity.type
_entity.pdbx_description
1 polymer ?
#
loop_
_entity_poly.entity_id
_entity_poly.type
_entity_poly.pdbx_seq_one_letter_code
_entity_poly.pdbx_strand_id
1 'polypeptide(L)' 'MQYAIAHLDQDGNGDSDKNPYISVDFENNLESCLEAANMMEDEGYKEITPFILEDEGKSGTYTWEYVRQHSI' A
#
# COMPACT_ATOMS: atom_id res chain seq x y z
N MET A 1 -13.97 0.55 -5.92
CA MET A 1 -12.90 1.55 -5.66
C MET A 1 -12.31 1.17 -4.33
N GLN A 2 -11.30 0.30 -4.35
CA GLN A 2 -10.74 -0.27 -3.14
C GLN A 2 -9.56 0.59 -2.68
N TYR A 3 -9.32 0.63 -1.38
CA TYR A 3 -8.12 1.24 -0.84
C TYR A 3 -7.07 0.17 -0.62
N ALA A 4 -5.83 0.54 -0.85
CA ALA A 4 -4.69 -0.32 -0.66
C ALA A 4 -3.53 0.48 -0.07
N ILE A 5 -2.59 -0.21 0.56
CA ILE A 5 -1.39 0.39 1.11
C ILE A 5 -0.20 -0.34 0.53
N ALA A 6 0.65 0.40 -0.15
CA ALA A 6 1.94 -0.06 -0.59
C ALA A 6 2.95 0.19 0.52
N HIS A 7 3.76 -0.80 0.86
CA HIS A 7 4.80 -0.66 1.88
C HIS A 7 5.98 -1.59 1.60
N LEU A 8 7.11 -1.30 2.21
CA LEU A 8 8.25 -2.20 2.38
C LEU A 8 8.19 -2.80 3.79
N ASP A 9 8.79 -3.96 4.02
CA ASP A 9 8.92 -4.51 5.36
C ASP A 9 9.80 -3.63 6.28
N GLN A 10 9.84 -3.99 7.56
CA GLN A 10 10.55 -3.25 8.61
C GLN A 10 12.06 -3.11 8.36
N ASP A 11 12.66 -4.07 7.66
CA ASP A 11 14.09 -4.08 7.30
C ASP A 11 14.33 -3.39 5.94
N GLY A 12 13.27 -2.97 5.25
CA GLY A 12 13.32 -2.35 3.93
C GLY A 12 13.61 -3.34 2.80
N ASN A 13 13.48 -4.64 3.04
CA ASN A 13 13.59 -5.71 2.05
C ASN A 13 12.33 -5.86 1.17
N GLY A 14 11.87 -4.79 0.54
CA GLY A 14 11.12 -4.92 -0.70
C GLY A 14 12.07 -4.67 -1.86
N ASP A 15 11.75 -5.20 -3.05
CA ASP A 15 12.40 -4.75 -4.28
C ASP A 15 12.03 -3.26 -4.43
N SER A 16 12.83 -2.40 -3.79
CA SER A 16 12.47 -1.03 -3.36
C SER A 16 12.12 -0.13 -4.54
N ASP A 17 12.40 -0.61 -5.76
CA ASP A 17 12.18 0.11 -7.00
C ASP A 17 11.00 -0.47 -7.81
N LYS A 18 10.69 -1.77 -7.68
CA LYS A 18 9.79 -2.46 -8.62
C LYS A 18 8.54 -3.05 -8.00
N ASN A 19 8.59 -3.56 -6.77
CA ASN A 19 7.49 -4.38 -6.25
C ASN A 19 7.27 -4.14 -4.75
N PRO A 20 6.50 -3.09 -4.38
CA PRO A 20 5.98 -2.96 -3.02
C PRO A 20 5.13 -4.15 -2.59
N TYR A 21 5.09 -4.38 -1.29
CA TYR A 21 4.04 -5.19 -0.66
C TYR A 21 2.75 -4.39 -0.66
N ILE A 22 1.65 -5.03 -1.06
CA ILE A 22 0.34 -4.40 -1.13
C ILE A 22 -0.59 -5.05 -0.11
N SER A 23 -1.08 -4.24 0.82
CA SER A 23 -2.16 -4.59 1.74
C SER A 23 -3.48 -4.04 1.19
N VAL A 24 -4.55 -4.85 1.11
CA VAL A 24 -5.84 -4.46 0.49
C VAL A 24 -7.06 -4.69 1.40
N ASP A 25 -6.83 -4.91 2.70
CA ASP A 25 -7.84 -5.37 3.66
C ASP A 25 -8.51 -4.21 4.42
N PHE A 26 -9.12 -3.26 3.69
CA PHE A 26 -9.70 -2.05 4.30
C PHE A 26 -11.19 -1.85 4.00
N GLU A 27 -11.90 -2.86 3.52
CA GLU A 27 -13.36 -2.81 3.26
C GLU A 27 -13.83 -1.58 2.45
N ASN A 28 -12.98 -1.05 1.54
CA ASN A 28 -13.25 0.21 0.82
C ASN A 28 -13.51 1.42 1.76
N ASN A 29 -12.93 1.42 2.96
CA ASN A 29 -12.98 2.51 3.93
C ASN A 29 -11.63 3.24 3.99
N LEU A 30 -11.66 4.55 3.71
CA LEU A 30 -10.46 5.40 3.73
C LEU A 30 -9.89 5.56 5.15
N GLU A 31 -10.75 5.70 6.16
CA GLU A 31 -10.33 5.90 7.54
C GLU A 31 -9.58 4.64 8.04
N SER A 32 -10.11 3.45 7.74
CA SER A 32 -9.45 2.17 8.05
C SER A 32 -8.11 2.02 7.33
N CYS A 33 -8.02 2.45 6.07
CA CYS A 33 -6.76 2.44 5.31
C CYS A 33 -5.71 3.37 5.94
N LEU A 34 -6.09 4.60 6.28
CA LEU A 34 -5.17 5.56 6.92
C LEU A 34 -4.77 5.10 8.32
N GLU A 35 -5.68 4.51 9.09
CA GLU A 35 -5.38 3.97 10.42
C GLU A 35 -4.37 2.81 10.32
N ALA A 36 -4.57 1.88 9.38
CA ALA A 36 -3.63 0.80 9.13
C ALA A 36 -2.26 1.29 8.63
N ALA A 37 -2.22 2.35 7.82
CA ALA A 37 -0.97 2.98 7.39
C ALA A 37 -0.19 3.52 8.60
N ASN A 38 -0.87 4.21 9.51
CA ASN A 38 -0.27 4.71 10.75
C ASN A 38 0.21 3.57 11.67
N MET A 39 -0.58 2.48 11.79
CA MET A 39 -0.16 1.32 12.56
C MET A 39 1.11 0.68 11.99
N MET A 40 1.18 0.53 10.65
CA MET A 40 2.39 0.02 9.99
C MET A 40 3.61 0.94 10.22
N GLU A 41 3.40 2.25 10.26
CA GLU A 41 4.49 3.20 10.54
C GLU A 41 5.02 3.03 11.97
N ASP A 42 4.11 2.87 12.94
CA ASP A 42 4.44 2.60 14.34
C ASP A 42 5.14 1.24 14.52
N GLU A 43 4.70 0.22 13.78
CA GLU A 43 5.38 -1.09 13.72
C GLU A 43 6.76 -0.99 13.05
N GLY A 44 7.06 0.07 12.31
CA GLY A 44 8.38 0.33 11.73
C GLY A 44 8.54 -0.09 10.26
N TYR A 45 7.45 -0.38 9.57
CA TYR A 45 7.46 -0.59 8.11
C TYR A 45 7.96 0.67 7.38
N LYS A 46 8.48 0.49 6.16
CA LYS A 46 9.08 1.58 5.36
C LYS A 46 8.25 1.91 4.13
N GLU A 47 8.37 3.15 3.66
CA GLU A 47 7.70 3.67 2.46
C GLU A 47 6.18 3.42 2.40
N ILE A 48 5.50 3.48 3.53
CA ILE A 48 4.06 3.24 3.61
C ILE A 48 3.31 4.32 2.84
N THR A 49 2.65 3.93 1.74
CA THR A 49 1.93 4.81 0.83
C THR A 49 0.53 4.26 0.59
N PRO A 50 -0.51 4.85 1.18
CA PRO A 50 -1.89 4.53 0.83
C PRO A 50 -2.20 5.01 -0.60
N PHE A 51 -2.96 4.22 -1.35
CA PHE A 51 -3.36 4.51 -2.73
C PHE A 51 -4.73 3.91 -3.05
N ILE A 52 -5.35 4.40 -4.11
CA ILE A 52 -6.63 3.91 -4.63
C ILE A 52 -6.36 2.80 -5.64
N LEU A 53 -7.00 1.66 -5.44
CA LEU A 53 -6.96 0.50 -6.32
C LEU A 53 -8.27 0.45 -7.11
N GLU A 54 -8.18 0.82 -8.39
CA GLU A 54 -9.35 0.95 -9.27
C GLU A 54 -9.90 -0.40 -9.76
N ASP A 55 -9.05 -1.44 -9.83
CA ASP A 55 -9.37 -2.75 -10.40
C ASP A 55 -9.44 -3.84 -9.29
N GLU A 56 -10.64 -4.05 -8.75
CA GLU A 56 -10.93 -5.06 -7.72
C GLU A 56 -10.71 -6.47 -8.30
N GLY A 57 -9.49 -7.02 -8.19
CA GLY A 57 -9.21 -8.42 -8.58
C GLY A 57 -7.94 -8.68 -9.37
N LYS A 58 -7.15 -7.67 -9.72
CA LYS A 58 -5.78 -7.93 -10.20
C LYS A 58 -4.85 -8.09 -9.00
N SER A 59 -4.59 -9.33 -8.58
CA SER A 59 -3.34 -9.68 -7.90
C SER A 59 -2.16 -9.57 -8.89
N GLY A 60 -2.01 -8.41 -9.53
CA GLY A 60 -0.91 -8.08 -10.40
C GLY A 60 0.22 -7.50 -9.57
N THR A 61 1.45 -7.68 -10.02
CA THR A 61 2.61 -6.98 -9.48
C THR A 61 2.44 -5.46 -9.66
N TYR A 62 2.02 -4.77 -8.61
CA TYR A 62 1.94 -3.31 -8.58
C TYR A 62 3.34 -2.72 -8.39
N THR A 63 3.63 -1.62 -9.08
CA THR A 63 4.90 -0.90 -8.97
C THR A 63 4.73 0.39 -8.18
N TRP A 64 5.83 0.91 -7.62
CA TRP A 64 5.81 2.23 -6.96
C TRP A 64 5.34 3.35 -7.88
N GLU A 65 5.61 3.26 -9.19
CA GLU A 65 5.12 4.25 -10.16
C GLU A 65 3.59 4.27 -10.20
N TYR A 66 2.95 3.09 -10.22
CA TYR A 66 1.49 3.01 -10.17
C TYR A 66 0.94 3.56 -8.86
N VAL A 67 1.53 3.16 -7.73
CA VAL A 67 1.15 3.61 -6.39
C VAL A 67 1.23 5.14 -6.28
N ARG A 68 2.32 5.75 -6.74
CA ARG A 68 2.52 7.21 -6.69
C ARG A 68 1.57 7.97 -7.62
N GLN A 69 1.10 7.36 -8.69
CA GLN A 69 0.09 7.97 -9.56
C GLN A 69 -1.32 7.93 -8.93
N HIS A 70 -1.60 6.96 -8.07
CA HIS A 70 -2.91 6.73 -7.46
C HIS A 70 -2.91 6.96 -5.94
N SER A 71 -1.86 7.58 -5.40
CA SER A 71 -1.73 7.89 -3.98
C SER A 71 -2.80 8.89 -3.55
N ILE A 72 -3.26 8.76 -2.32
CA ILE A 72 -4.32 9.59 -1.71
C ILE A 72 -3.74 10.68 -0.81
#